data_AF-A0A9D5UW13-F1
#
_entry.id   AF-A0A9D5UW13-F1
#
_cell.length_a   1.000
_cell.length_b   1.000
_cell.length_c   1.000
_cell.angle_alpha   90.00
_cell.angle_beta   90.00
_cell.angle_gamma   90.00
#
_symmetry.space_group_name_H-M   'P 1'
#
loop_
_entity.id
_entity.type
_entity.pdbx_description
1 polymer ?
#
loop_
_entity_poly.entity_id
_entity_poly.type
_entity_poly.pdbx_seq_one_letter_code
_entity_poly.pdbx_strand_id
1 'polypeptide(L)'
;MTDHDGTHHEIHTDPGSQKGGEPAQDLDRNRSQYDTTLKDLFGQPPQELLRVLLGRQAVATLPVEFASTQKRVPDLLFLMDDDSVAHIELNSKSEGMDWRMLMYYALIRQRYPNKRLVQKVLYVGKKRWKKSIGIKEPDLSFRY
;
A
#
# COMPACT_ATOMS: atom_id res chain seq x y z
N MET A 1 41.67 -69.31 -2.30
CA MET A 1 41.85 -70.08 -3.56
C MET A 1 40.49 -70.70 -3.84
N THR A 2 39.53 -70.01 -4.45
CA THR A 2 39.58 -69.19 -5.68
C THR A 2 38.78 -67.89 -5.56
N ASP A 3 39.32 -66.84 -6.20
CA ASP A 3 38.70 -65.53 -6.49
C ASP A 3 37.87 -65.56 -7.79
N HIS A 4 36.89 -64.64 -7.90
CA HIS A 4 36.43 -63.84 -9.06
C HIS A 4 35.19 -63.07 -8.57
N ASP A 5 35.24 -61.78 -8.21
CA ASP A 5 35.43 -60.53 -8.98
C ASP A 5 34.29 -60.20 -9.98
N GLY A 6 33.78 -58.97 -9.93
CA GLY A 6 32.71 -58.47 -10.80
C GLY A 6 31.80 -57.34 -10.29
N THR A 7 32.39 -56.25 -9.78
CA THR A 7 32.12 -54.81 -10.10
C THR A 7 30.72 -54.10 -10.07
N HIS A 8 30.76 -52.94 -9.38
CA HIS A 8 30.10 -51.61 -9.56
C HIS A 8 28.57 -51.41 -9.52
N HIS A 9 28.08 -50.69 -8.49
CA HIS A 9 27.78 -49.25 -8.61
C HIS A 9 27.49 -48.61 -7.24
N GLU A 10 28.31 -47.63 -6.85
CA GLU A 10 27.97 -46.60 -5.86
C GLU A 10 26.88 -45.69 -6.42
N ILE A 11 25.86 -45.39 -5.61
CA ILE A 11 25.19 -44.08 -5.66
C ILE A 11 25.00 -43.61 -4.21
N HIS A 12 25.87 -42.68 -3.84
CA HIS A 12 25.69 -41.76 -2.74
C HIS A 12 24.83 -40.58 -3.23
N THR A 13 23.67 -40.34 -2.63
CA THR A 13 23.07 -39.00 -2.59
C THR A 13 22.31 -38.78 -1.28
N ASP A 14 22.73 -37.70 -0.65
CA ASP A 14 22.36 -37.04 0.62
C ASP A 14 20.86 -36.76 0.81
N PRO A 15 20.33 -36.68 2.05
CA PRO A 15 18.94 -36.32 2.33
C PRO A 15 18.81 -34.78 2.36
N GLY A 16 18.56 -34.20 1.18
CA GLY A 16 18.32 -32.76 1.00
C GLY A 16 16.88 -32.37 1.32
N SER A 17 16.65 -31.94 2.55
CA SER A 17 15.50 -31.14 2.97
C SER A 17 15.37 -29.86 2.13
N GLN A 18 14.23 -29.64 1.47
CA GLN A 18 13.68 -28.29 1.31
C GLN A 18 12.15 -28.31 1.31
N LYS A 19 11.61 -27.71 2.37
CA LYS A 19 10.21 -27.44 2.63
C LYS A 19 9.59 -26.67 1.47
N GLY A 20 8.57 -27.25 0.84
CA GLY A 20 7.55 -26.50 0.12
C GLY A 20 6.71 -25.72 1.14
N GLY A 21 7.21 -24.58 1.59
CA GLY A 21 6.43 -23.61 2.36
C GLY A 21 5.34 -23.00 1.48
N GLU A 22 4.13 -22.90 2.01
CA GLU A 22 2.95 -22.43 1.29
C GLU A 22 3.16 -21.04 0.66
N PRO A 23 2.89 -20.87 -0.66
CA PRO A 23 3.14 -19.61 -1.37
C PRO A 23 2.29 -18.42 -0.87
N ALA A 24 1.23 -18.68 -0.10
CA ALA A 24 0.35 -17.64 0.43
C ALA A 24 1.01 -16.82 1.55
N GLN A 25 1.81 -17.45 2.42
CA GLN A 25 2.39 -16.80 3.60
C GLN A 25 3.55 -15.87 3.23
N ASP A 26 4.40 -16.28 2.29
CA ASP A 26 5.53 -15.46 1.80
C ASP A 26 5.08 -14.25 0.97
N LEU A 27 3.97 -14.37 0.24
CA LEU A 27 3.39 -13.23 -0.47
C LEU A 27 2.84 -12.19 0.50
N ASP A 28 2.17 -12.60 1.59
CA ASP A 28 1.59 -11.68 2.57
C ASP A 28 2.64 -10.99 3.45
N ARG A 29 3.73 -11.67 3.78
CA ARG A 29 4.89 -11.05 4.44
C ARG A 29 5.54 -9.96 3.58
N ASN A 30 5.76 -10.25 2.30
CA ASN A 30 6.31 -9.26 1.36
C ASN A 30 5.36 -8.07 1.14
N ARG A 31 4.04 -8.30 1.14
CA ARG A 31 3.03 -7.23 0.99
C ARG A 31 3.08 -6.22 2.13
N SER A 32 3.03 -6.70 3.38
CA SER A 32 3.15 -5.82 4.54
C SER A 32 4.46 -5.05 4.54
N GLN A 33 5.55 -5.68 4.08
CA GLN A 33 6.86 -5.05 4.00
C GLN A 33 6.88 -3.86 3.03
N TYR A 34 6.27 -3.98 1.84
CA TYR A 34 6.19 -2.85 0.90
C TYR A 34 5.41 -1.67 1.48
N ASP A 35 4.24 -1.93 2.06
CA ASP A 35 3.41 -0.87 2.65
C ASP A 35 4.16 -0.17 3.79
N THR A 36 4.81 -0.91 4.67
CA THR A 36 5.66 -0.35 5.73
C THR A 36 6.82 0.46 5.15
N THR A 37 7.55 -0.09 4.19
CA THR A 37 8.70 0.60 3.57
C THR A 37 8.30 1.91 2.89
N LEU A 38 7.16 1.93 2.18
CA LEU A 38 6.65 3.14 1.55
C LEU A 38 6.31 4.20 2.60
N LYS A 39 5.66 3.81 3.69
CA LYS A 39 5.30 4.72 4.78
C LYS A 39 6.53 5.26 5.50
N ASP A 40 7.55 4.44 5.72
CA ASP A 40 8.81 4.87 6.31
C ASP A 40 9.55 5.85 5.38
N LEU A 41 9.59 5.55 4.08
CA LEU A 41 10.27 6.38 3.09
C LEU A 41 9.57 7.73 2.87
N PHE A 42 8.24 7.75 2.92
CA PHE A 42 7.42 8.92 2.58
C PHE A 42 6.68 9.52 3.78
N GLY A 43 7.02 9.16 5.02
CA GLY A 43 6.44 9.75 6.23
C GLY A 43 6.69 11.27 6.31
N GLN A 44 7.82 11.73 5.75
CA GLN A 44 8.09 13.14 5.47
C GLN A 44 8.56 13.29 4.02
N PRO A 45 7.62 13.32 3.07
CA PRO A 45 7.96 13.31 1.66
C PRO A 45 8.59 14.65 1.25
N PRO A 46 9.59 14.66 0.33
CA PRO A 46 10.18 15.89 -0.16
C PRO A 46 9.14 16.81 -0.83
N GLN A 47 9.29 18.13 -0.66
CA GLN A 47 8.36 19.12 -1.26
C GLN A 47 8.26 19.01 -2.78
N GLU A 48 9.37 18.67 -3.45
CA GLU A 48 9.37 18.49 -4.90
C GLU A 48 8.50 17.30 -5.33
N LEU A 49 8.53 16.21 -4.57
CA LEU A 49 7.67 15.06 -4.82
C LEU A 49 6.20 15.44 -4.63
N LEU A 50 5.88 16.18 -3.56
CA LEU A 50 4.52 16.67 -3.34
C LEU A 50 4.06 17.60 -4.46
N ARG A 51 4.92 18.47 -4.96
CA ARG A 51 4.64 19.35 -6.10
C ARG A 51 4.34 18.55 -7.36
N VAL A 52 5.13 17.53 -7.67
CA VAL A 52 4.89 16.65 -8.83
C VAL A 52 3.58 15.87 -8.66
N LEU A 53 3.30 15.35 -7.46
CA LEU A 53 2.11 14.54 -7.21
C LEU A 53 0.82 15.36 -7.11
N LEU A 54 0.86 16.55 -6.50
CA LEU A 54 -0.33 17.33 -6.15
C LEU A 54 -0.44 18.65 -6.93
N GLY A 55 0.60 19.02 -7.68
CA GLY A 55 0.69 20.28 -8.42
C GLY A 55 0.97 21.51 -7.54
N ARG A 56 1.22 21.32 -6.23
CA ARG A 56 1.27 22.38 -5.21
C ARG A 56 2.22 22.03 -4.07
N GLN A 57 2.62 23.00 -3.26
CA GLN A 57 3.49 22.77 -2.11
C GLN A 57 2.70 22.57 -0.82
N ALA A 58 3.20 21.70 0.06
CA ALA A 58 2.62 21.52 1.38
C ALA A 58 3.19 22.56 2.35
N VAL A 59 2.32 23.28 3.03
CA VAL A 59 2.69 24.27 4.05
C VAL A 59 2.66 23.69 5.46
N ALA A 60 1.93 22.59 5.68
CA ALA A 60 1.94 21.85 6.94
C ALA A 60 1.56 20.38 6.75
N THR A 61 2.09 19.52 7.63
CA THR A 61 1.55 18.16 7.83
C THR A 61 0.42 18.23 8.85
N LEU A 62 -0.68 17.54 8.59
CA LEU A 62 -1.86 17.53 9.46
C LEU A 62 -1.95 16.22 10.25
N PRO A 63 -2.59 16.21 11.44
CA PRO A 63 -2.84 14.99 12.18
C PRO A 63 -3.67 14.00 11.36
N VAL A 64 -3.25 12.74 11.36
CA VAL A 64 -3.91 11.64 10.64
C VAL A 64 -4.83 10.79 11.52
N GLU A 65 -4.89 11.03 12.83
CA GLU A 65 -5.83 10.30 13.69
C GLU A 65 -7.22 10.95 13.69
N PHE A 66 -8.24 10.19 13.29
CA PHE A 66 -9.64 10.61 13.35
C PHE A 66 -10.35 9.87 14.47
N ALA A 67 -11.20 10.58 15.23
CA ALA A 67 -11.99 10.00 16.29
C ALA A 67 -13.10 9.11 15.71
N SER A 68 -12.87 7.79 15.67
CA SER A 68 -13.86 6.79 15.29
C SER A 68 -13.72 5.52 16.14
N THR A 69 -14.82 4.76 16.27
CA THR A 69 -14.86 3.49 17.03
C THR A 69 -13.91 2.43 16.50
N GLN A 70 -13.49 2.54 15.23
CA GLN A 70 -12.29 1.90 14.68
C GLN A 70 -11.24 2.99 14.46
N LYS A 71 -10.07 2.92 15.09
CA LYS A 71 -8.95 3.80 14.72
C LYS A 71 -8.61 3.56 13.25
N ARG A 72 -8.89 4.53 12.39
CA ARG A 72 -8.43 4.50 11.00
C ARG A 72 -7.63 5.75 10.74
N VAL A 73 -6.40 5.52 10.31
CA VAL A 73 -5.36 6.53 10.19
C VAL A 73 -4.98 6.54 8.72
N PRO A 74 -5.38 7.56 7.93
CA PRO A 74 -4.80 7.75 6.61
C PRO A 74 -3.28 7.87 6.70
N ASP A 75 -2.61 7.50 5.62
CA ASP A 75 -1.14 7.48 5.65
C ASP A 75 -0.56 8.88 5.70
N LEU A 76 -1.04 9.80 4.84
CA LEU A 76 -0.53 11.16 4.76
C LEU A 76 -1.65 12.19 4.57
N LEU A 77 -1.55 13.31 5.28
CA LEU A 77 -2.46 14.44 5.19
C LEU A 77 -1.70 15.77 5.28
N PHE A 78 -1.94 16.67 4.32
CA PHE A 78 -1.25 17.95 4.22
C PHE A 78 -2.21 19.12 4.05
N LEU A 79 -1.83 20.28 4.60
CA LEU A 79 -2.37 21.57 4.19
C LEU A 79 -1.48 22.12 3.08
N MET A 80 -2.10 22.52 1.98
CA MET A 80 -1.42 23.05 0.80
C MET A 80 -1.36 24.58 0.83
N ASP A 81 -0.45 25.16 0.05
CA ASP A 81 -0.27 26.62 -0.10
C ASP A 81 -1.53 27.39 -0.54
N ASP A 82 -2.46 26.73 -1.21
CA ASP A 82 -3.74 27.30 -1.63
C ASP A 82 -4.89 27.10 -0.63
N ASP A 83 -4.57 26.69 0.59
CA ASP A 83 -5.53 26.36 1.66
C ASP A 83 -6.36 25.08 1.43
N SER A 84 -6.04 24.30 0.39
CA SER A 84 -6.62 22.97 0.18
C SER A 84 -5.98 21.91 1.09
N VAL A 85 -6.71 20.82 1.33
CA VAL A 85 -6.22 19.63 2.03
C VAL A 85 -5.89 18.56 1.00
N ALA A 86 -4.72 17.96 1.10
CA ALA A 86 -4.31 16.82 0.30
C ALA A 86 -4.20 15.57 1.17
N HIS A 87 -4.80 14.47 0.72
CA HIS A 87 -4.78 13.16 1.35
C HIS A 87 -4.16 12.14 0.40
N ILE A 88 -3.14 11.42 0.86
CA ILE A 88 -2.45 10.41 0.06
C ILE A 88 -2.43 9.09 0.83
N GLU A 89 -2.84 8.02 0.15
CA GLU A 89 -2.69 6.64 0.63
C GLU A 89 -1.52 5.96 -0.09
N LEU A 90 -0.65 5.30 0.68
CA LEU A 90 0.52 4.55 0.19
C LEU A 90 0.19 3.06 0.27
N ASN A 91 -0.08 2.42 -0.87
CA ASN A 91 -0.51 1.02 -0.86
C ASN A 91 0.12 0.20 -2.00
N SER A 92 0.48 -1.03 -1.68
CA SER A 92 0.89 -2.06 -2.64
C SER A 92 -0.26 -2.93 -3.13
N LYS A 93 -1.47 -2.73 -2.58
CA LYS A 93 -2.73 -3.41 -2.93
C LYS A 93 -3.79 -2.41 -3.42
N SER A 94 -4.69 -2.89 -4.29
CA SER A 94 -5.81 -2.10 -4.81
C SER A 94 -7.18 -2.48 -4.21
N GLU A 95 -7.24 -3.54 -3.41
CA GLU A 95 -8.49 -4.09 -2.87
C GLU A 95 -9.09 -3.15 -1.81
N GLY A 96 -10.40 -2.94 -1.88
CA GLY A 96 -11.13 -2.10 -0.92
C GLY A 96 -10.79 -0.60 -0.92
N MET A 97 -9.89 -0.14 -1.81
CA MET A 97 -9.41 1.25 -1.79
C MET A 97 -10.54 2.27 -2.00
N ASP A 98 -11.50 2.04 -2.89
CA ASP A 98 -12.51 3.07 -3.17
C ASP A 98 -13.39 3.38 -1.94
N TRP A 99 -13.79 2.35 -1.20
CA TRP A 99 -14.56 2.51 0.04
C TRP A 99 -13.73 3.13 1.16
N ARG A 100 -12.44 2.76 1.27
CA ARG A 100 -11.50 3.42 2.21
C ARG A 100 -11.37 4.90 1.89
N MET A 101 -11.18 5.24 0.61
CA MET A 101 -11.03 6.62 0.15
C MET A 101 -12.30 7.43 0.41
N LEU A 102 -13.49 6.86 0.16
CA LEU A 102 -14.77 7.52 0.46
C LEU A 102 -14.93 7.78 1.96
N MET A 103 -14.61 6.79 2.80
CA MET A 103 -14.68 6.93 4.25
C MET A 103 -13.69 7.99 4.76
N TYR A 104 -12.45 7.99 4.27
CA TYR A 104 -11.49 9.06 4.60
C TYR A 104 -11.94 10.42 4.11
N TYR A 105 -12.56 10.49 2.92
CA TYR A 105 -13.14 11.73 2.43
C TYR A 105 -14.14 12.30 3.43
N ALA A 106 -15.07 11.47 3.91
CA ALA A 106 -16.08 11.88 4.89
C ALA A 106 -15.44 12.38 6.20
N LEU A 107 -14.48 11.63 6.76
CA LEU A 107 -13.80 12.01 8.00
C LEU A 107 -13.01 13.32 7.88
N ILE A 108 -12.27 13.48 6.78
CA ILE A 108 -11.48 14.70 6.51
C ILE A 108 -12.41 15.89 6.29
N ARG A 109 -13.49 15.73 5.52
CA ARG A 109 -14.48 16.80 5.30
C ARG A 109 -15.22 17.19 6.57
N GLN A 110 -15.49 16.26 7.49
CA GLN A 110 -16.04 16.63 8.80
C GLN A 110 -15.07 17.50 9.61
N ARG A 111 -13.77 17.20 9.56
CA ARG A 111 -12.74 17.97 10.27
C ARG A 111 -12.44 19.32 9.59
N TYR A 112 -12.48 19.37 8.26
CA TYR A 112 -12.15 20.52 7.43
C TYR A 112 -13.28 20.81 6.41
N PRO A 113 -14.46 21.27 6.87
CA PRO A 113 -15.68 21.33 6.03
C PRO A 113 -15.59 22.27 4.83
N ASN A 114 -14.85 23.38 5.00
CA ASN A 114 -14.76 24.47 4.02
C ASN A 114 -13.51 24.39 3.14
N LYS A 115 -12.64 23.41 3.33
CA LYS A 115 -11.42 23.26 2.52
C LYS A 115 -11.67 22.32 1.35
N ARG A 116 -11.12 22.67 0.17
CA ARG A 116 -11.09 21.75 -0.97
C ARG A 116 -10.25 20.54 -0.59
N LEU A 117 -10.74 19.33 -0.85
CA LEU A 117 -10.03 18.09 -0.57
C LEU A 117 -9.60 17.42 -1.88
N VAL A 118 -8.31 17.15 -2.01
CA VAL A 118 -7.73 16.32 -3.07
C VAL A 118 -7.27 15.01 -2.47
N GLN A 119 -7.66 13.91 -3.09
CA GLN A 119 -7.34 12.57 -2.63
C GLN A 119 -6.55 11.83 -3.70
N LYS A 120 -5.48 11.12 -3.33
CA LYS A 120 -4.70 10.28 -4.27
C LYS A 120 -4.28 8.98 -3.62
N VAL A 121 -4.10 7.95 -4.44
CA VAL A 121 -3.45 6.70 -4.05
C VAL A 121 -2.16 6.58 -4.81
N LEU A 122 -1.04 6.44 -4.09
CA LEU A 122 0.24 6.08 -4.68
C LEU A 122 0.38 4.56 -4.62
N TYR A 123 0.15 3.92 -5.77
CA TYR A 123 0.21 2.47 -5.89
C TYR A 123 1.60 2.00 -6.33
N VAL A 124 2.22 1.12 -5.55
CA VAL A 124 3.47 0.44 -5.92
C VAL A 124 3.32 -1.06 -5.76
N GLY A 125 3.10 -1.76 -6.87
CA GLY A 125 2.95 -3.21 -6.85
C GLY A 125 3.20 -3.87 -8.20
N LYS A 126 3.49 -5.17 -8.17
CA LYS A 126 3.82 -5.97 -9.36
C LYS A 126 2.65 -6.14 -10.32
N LYS A 127 1.41 -6.11 -9.81
CA LYS A 127 0.20 -6.23 -10.63
C LYS A 127 -0.19 -4.83 -11.10
N ARG A 128 -0.57 -4.70 -12.37
CA ARG A 128 -1.18 -3.46 -12.85
C ARG A 128 -2.40 -3.12 -12.00
N TRP A 129 -2.63 -1.84 -11.72
CA TRP A 129 -3.89 -1.38 -11.14
C TRP A 129 -5.03 -1.72 -12.11
N LYS A 130 -5.88 -2.69 -11.73
CA LYS A 130 -6.95 -3.22 -12.61
C LYS A 130 -8.32 -2.59 -12.34
N LYS A 131 -8.46 -1.70 -11.37
CA LYS A 131 -9.76 -1.21 -10.88
C LYS A 131 -10.11 0.17 -11.45
N SER A 132 -11.38 0.39 -11.75
CA SER A 132 -11.93 1.74 -11.92
C SER A 132 -11.62 2.55 -10.66
N ILE A 133 -11.20 3.79 -10.83
CA ILE A 133 -10.90 4.68 -9.70
C ILE A 133 -12.23 5.24 -9.20
N GLY A 134 -12.68 4.78 -8.03
CA GLY A 134 -13.91 5.26 -7.40
C GLY A 134 -15.07 4.25 -7.37
N ILE A 135 -16.24 4.76 -6.98
CA ILE A 135 -17.51 4.01 -6.81
C ILE A 135 -18.55 4.63 -7.73
N LYS A 136 -19.29 3.77 -8.44
CA LYS A 136 -20.44 4.18 -9.25
C LYS A 136 -21.60 3.24 -9.01
N GLU A 137 -22.58 3.74 -8.27
CA GLU A 137 -23.86 3.11 -7.93
C GLU A 137 -24.99 4.12 -8.23
N PRO A 138 -26.27 3.70 -8.25
CA PRO A 138 -27.38 4.61 -8.60
C PRO A 138 -27.40 5.91 -7.80
N ASP A 139 -27.19 5.82 -6.49
CA ASP A 139 -27.28 6.96 -5.56
C ASP A 139 -25.91 7.44 -5.05
N LEU A 140 -24.81 6.87 -5.56
CA LEU A 140 -23.46 7.18 -5.11
C LEU A 140 -22.48 7.22 -6.29
N SER A 141 -21.94 8.40 -6.55
CA SER A 141 -20.82 8.61 -7.46
C SER A 141 -19.66 9.24 -6.71
N PHE A 142 -18.57 8.49 -6.59
CA PHE A 142 -17.37 8.92 -5.88
C PHE A 142 -16.13 8.64 -6.73
N ARG A 143 -15.21 9.60 -6.76
CA ARG A 143 -13.90 9.49 -7.44
C ARG A 143 -12.85 10.24 -6.63
N TYR A 144 -11.61 9.79 -6.77
CA TYR A 144 -10.42 10.38 -6.15
C TYR A 144 -9.31 10.42 -7.20
#